data_AF-A0A101X6A2-F1
#
_entry.id   AF-A0A101X6A2-F1
#
_cell.length_a   1.000
_cell.length_b   1.000
_cell.length_c   1.000
_cell.angle_alpha   90.00
_cell.angle_beta   90.00
_cell.angle_gamma   90.00
#
_symmetry.space_group_name_H-M   'P 1'
#
loop_
_entity.id
_entity.type
_entity.pdbx_description
1 polymer ?
#
loop_
_entity_poly.entity_id
_entity_poly.type
_entity_poly.pdbx_seq_one_letter_code
_entity_poly.pdbx_strand_id
1 'polypeptide(L)'
;MGHRGVPDIAADADPFTGVRIVLNGVIPPYLIGGTSLATPLSAGMTATIQSYLGKSYVIGDLAPNLYLLYYYEYPQFYAWGSAYPTQQFYTGIPGAMFPTLGGENGLYWVIQGMWNPVDGLGQINTYGLAQALSGFPQSIIISQIQIG
;
A
#
# COMPACT_ATOMS: atom_id res chain seq x y z
N MET A 1 -9.29 8.09 24.05
CA MET A 1 -7.86 7.83 23.76
C MET A 1 -7.82 7.13 22.40
N GLY A 2 -6.94 7.56 21.49
CA GLY A 2 -6.78 6.90 20.19
C GLY A 2 -5.62 5.90 20.23
N HIS A 3 -5.74 4.77 19.54
CA HIS A 3 -4.67 3.79 19.33
C HIS A 3 -4.22 3.81 17.85
N ARG A 4 -2.99 3.36 17.58
CA ARG A 4 -2.48 3.21 16.21
C ARG A 4 -3.16 2.02 15.54
N GLY A 5 -3.96 2.28 14.50
CA GLY A 5 -4.58 1.25 13.67
C GLY A 5 -3.53 0.50 12.83
N VAL A 6 -3.70 -0.81 12.63
CA VAL A 6 -2.82 -1.66 11.80
C VAL A 6 -3.63 -2.46 10.80
N PRO A 7 -3.05 -2.84 9.63
CA PRO A 7 -1.75 -2.39 9.10
C PRO A 7 -1.84 -1.01 8.41
N ASP A 8 -0.72 -0.47 7.92
CA ASP A 8 -0.74 0.74 7.06
C ASP A 8 -1.01 0.40 5.60
N ILE A 9 -0.38 -0.67 5.10
CA ILE A 9 -0.46 -1.19 3.73
C ILE A 9 -0.43 -2.71 3.76
N ALA A 10 -0.81 -3.33 2.64
CA ALA A 10 -0.76 -4.77 2.46
C ALA A 10 -0.03 -5.17 1.16
N ALA A 11 0.31 -6.44 1.05
CA ALA A 11 0.80 -7.09 -0.17
C ALA A 11 0.48 -8.58 -0.06
N ASP A 12 0.80 -9.37 -1.10
CA ASP A 12 0.51 -10.80 -1.09
C ASP A 12 1.09 -11.51 0.14
N ALA A 13 0.21 -12.24 0.81
CA ALA A 13 0.46 -12.98 2.04
C ALA A 13 -0.26 -14.33 2.02
N ASP A 14 -0.95 -14.70 0.94
CA ASP A 14 -1.69 -15.95 0.89
C ASP A 14 -0.74 -17.10 0.50
N PRO A 15 -0.60 -18.16 1.32
CA PRO A 15 0.21 -19.32 0.96
C PRO A 15 -0.26 -20.07 -0.30
N PHE A 16 -1.47 -19.80 -0.82
CA PHE A 16 -1.97 -20.37 -2.07
C PHE A 16 -1.60 -19.54 -3.30
N THR A 17 -1.27 -18.26 -3.15
CA THR A 17 -0.81 -17.38 -4.25
C THR A 17 0.63 -16.88 -4.09
N GLY A 18 1.30 -17.26 -3.01
CA GLY A 18 2.64 -16.82 -2.67
C GLY A 18 3.74 -17.28 -3.64
N VAL A 19 4.98 -17.23 -3.17
CA VAL A 19 6.16 -17.37 -4.04
C VAL A 19 6.90 -18.68 -3.84
N ARG A 20 7.66 -19.09 -4.87
CA ARG A 20 8.68 -20.13 -4.75
C ARG A 20 9.98 -19.50 -4.28
N ILE A 21 10.56 -20.03 -3.21
CA ILE A 21 11.89 -19.63 -2.74
C ILE A 21 12.78 -20.86 -2.60
N VAL A 22 14.09 -20.64 -2.70
CA VAL A 22 15.07 -21.68 -2.38
C VAL A 22 15.27 -21.68 -0.86
N LEU A 23 14.94 -22.79 -0.21
CA LEU A 23 15.19 -23.03 1.21
C LEU A 23 16.23 -24.14 1.34
N ASN A 24 17.35 -23.85 2.00
CA ASN A 24 18.44 -24.81 2.21
C ASN A 24 18.89 -25.51 0.91
N GLY A 25 18.96 -24.76 -0.19
CA GLY A 25 19.40 -25.26 -1.50
C GLY A 25 18.33 -26.02 -2.31
N VAL A 26 17.10 -26.13 -1.82
CA VAL A 26 16.00 -26.82 -2.49
C VAL A 26 14.84 -25.86 -2.71
N ILE A 27 14.14 -25.96 -3.84
CA ILE A 27 12.84 -25.30 -4.03
C ILE A 27 11.77 -26.24 -3.47
N PRO A 28 11.09 -25.91 -2.35
CA PRO A 28 10.08 -26.77 -1.78
C PRO A 28 8.90 -26.98 -2.75
N PRO A 29 8.12 -28.07 -2.60
CA PRO A 29 6.98 -28.36 -3.47
C PRO A 29 5.75 -27.47 -3.20
N TYR A 30 5.77 -26.64 -2.14
CA TYR A 30 4.74 -25.67 -1.78
C TYR A 30 5.18 -24.21 -2.04
N LEU A 31 4.22 -23.29 -2.05
CA LEU A 31 4.46 -21.85 -2.08
C LEU A 31 4.64 -21.31 -0.65
N ILE A 32 5.37 -20.20 -0.53
CA ILE A 32 5.56 -19.48 0.74
C ILE A 32 4.78 -18.17 0.67
N GLY A 33 3.91 -17.96 1.66
CA GLY A 33 3.16 -16.70 1.84
C GLY A 33 3.43 -16.10 3.22
N GLY A 34 2.37 -15.56 3.83
CA GLY A 34 2.36 -14.87 5.11
C GLY A 34 2.78 -13.40 5.00
N THR A 35 2.53 -12.60 6.04
CA THR A 35 2.99 -11.20 6.09
C THR A 35 4.52 -11.08 6.08
N SER A 36 5.22 -12.18 6.37
CA SER A 36 6.67 -12.32 6.15
C SER A 36 7.07 -12.27 4.66
N LEU A 37 6.19 -12.64 3.73
CA LEU A 37 6.33 -12.37 2.30
C LEU A 37 5.92 -10.93 1.96
N ALA A 38 4.79 -10.47 2.49
CA ALA A 38 4.29 -9.12 2.21
C ALA A 38 5.30 -8.01 2.55
N THR A 39 6.04 -8.18 3.65
CA THR A 39 7.04 -7.21 4.12
C THR A 39 8.15 -6.92 3.09
N PRO A 40 8.92 -7.92 2.60
CA PRO A 40 9.95 -7.68 1.59
C PRO A 40 9.37 -7.26 0.23
N LEU A 41 8.14 -7.67 -0.13
CA LEU A 41 7.48 -7.15 -1.34
C LEU A 41 7.27 -5.63 -1.22
N SER A 42 6.72 -5.14 -0.11
CA SER A 42 6.55 -3.72 0.16
C SER A 42 7.89 -2.97 0.15
N ALA A 43 8.93 -3.52 0.78
CA ALA A 43 10.26 -2.93 0.75
C ALA A 43 10.82 -2.81 -0.68
N GLY A 44 10.68 -3.84 -1.51
CA GLY A 44 11.09 -3.82 -2.91
C GLY A 44 10.32 -2.79 -3.75
N MET A 45 9.01 -2.67 -3.52
CA MET A 45 8.16 -1.64 -4.15
C MET A 45 8.64 -0.24 -3.77
N THR A 46 8.85 0.04 -2.48
CA THR A 46 9.34 1.34 -2.00
C THR A 46 10.74 1.66 -2.54
N ALA A 47 11.67 0.69 -2.56
CA ALA A 47 13.01 0.89 -3.12
C ALA A 47 12.98 1.19 -4.63
N THR A 48 12.06 0.57 -5.36
CA THR A 48 11.83 0.85 -6.79
C THR A 48 11.33 2.27 -7.00
N ILE A 49 10.38 2.73 -6.18
CA ILE A 49 9.88 4.11 -6.21
C ILE A 49 11.02 5.09 -5.88
N GLN A 50 11.82 4.83 -4.84
CA GLN A 50 12.96 5.68 -4.49
C GLN A 50 13.94 5.80 -5.67
N SER A 51 14.20 4.69 -6.37
CA SER A 51 15.09 4.69 -7.53
C SER A 51 14.55 5.55 -8.67
N TYR A 52 13.24 5.55 -8.91
CA TYR A 52 12.59 6.42 -9.89
C TYR A 52 12.66 7.90 -9.51
N LEU A 53 12.39 8.22 -8.24
CA LEU A 53 12.39 9.60 -7.75
C LEU A 53 13.80 10.22 -7.68
N GLY A 54 14.83 9.37 -7.61
CA GLY A 54 16.23 9.81 -7.56
C GLY A 54 16.52 10.66 -6.32
N LYS A 55 17.31 11.72 -6.49
CA LYS A 55 17.68 12.64 -5.39
C LYS A 55 16.70 13.81 -5.24
N SER A 56 15.78 13.99 -6.18
CA SER A 56 14.78 15.05 -6.14
C SER A 56 13.79 14.85 -4.99
N TYR A 57 13.61 13.59 -4.58
CA TYR A 57 12.81 13.21 -3.43
C TYR A 57 13.39 11.97 -2.75
N VAL A 58 13.66 12.07 -1.45
CA VAL A 58 14.13 10.94 -0.63
C VAL A 58 12.96 10.45 0.23
N ILE A 59 12.54 9.22 -0.04
CA ILE A 59 11.56 8.47 0.76
C ILE A 59 12.21 8.17 2.12
N GLY A 60 11.91 9.02 3.10
CA GLY A 60 12.21 8.78 4.52
C GLY A 60 11.13 7.91 5.16
N ASP A 61 10.57 8.38 6.28
CA ASP A 61 9.35 7.77 6.83
C ASP A 61 8.18 7.96 5.86
N LEU A 62 7.73 6.85 5.27
CA LEU A 62 6.67 6.85 4.27
C LEU A 62 5.28 6.99 4.90
N ALA A 63 5.07 6.53 6.14
CA ALA A 63 3.73 6.46 6.72
C ALA A 63 3.05 7.84 6.82
N PRO A 64 3.68 8.90 7.37
CA PRO A 64 3.06 10.22 7.43
C PRO A 64 2.67 10.76 6.04
N ASN A 65 3.50 10.51 5.03
CA ASN A 65 3.25 10.97 3.66
C ASN A 65 2.09 10.21 3.01
N LEU A 66 1.94 8.91 3.28
CA LEU A 66 0.78 8.14 2.83
C LEU A 66 -0.52 8.66 3.44
N TYR A 67 -0.54 8.96 4.75
CA TYR A 67 -1.75 9.46 5.38
C TYR A 67 -2.06 10.93 5.04
N LEU A 68 -1.05 11.75 4.71
CA LEU A 68 -1.25 13.07 4.11
C LEU A 68 -1.88 12.95 2.73
N LEU A 69 -1.31 12.11 1.85
CA LEU A 69 -1.89 11.83 0.53
C LEU A 69 -3.32 11.32 0.66
N TYR A 70 -3.58 10.38 1.57
CA TYR A 70 -4.92 9.83 1.80
C TYR A 70 -5.92 10.89 2.27
N TYR A 71 -5.48 11.86 3.07
CA TYR A 71 -6.32 12.97 3.51
C TYR A 71 -6.68 13.91 2.36
N TYR A 72 -5.74 14.22 1.47
CA TYR A 72 -5.95 15.16 0.35
C TYR A 72 -6.60 14.53 -0.87
N GLU A 73 -6.27 13.28 -1.17
CA GLU A 73 -6.75 12.52 -2.33
C GLU A 73 -7.95 11.64 -1.97
N TYR A 74 -8.79 12.11 -1.05
CA TYR A 74 -9.80 11.28 -0.39
C TYR A 74 -10.60 10.42 -1.39
N PRO A 75 -10.70 9.10 -1.16
CA PRO A 75 -11.33 8.17 -2.10
C PRO A 75 -12.79 8.56 -2.31
N GLN A 76 -13.13 8.93 -3.54
CA GLN A 76 -14.50 9.29 -3.90
C GLN A 76 -15.34 8.03 -4.10
N PHE A 77 -16.01 7.58 -3.03
CA PHE A 77 -17.14 6.66 -3.18
C PHE A 77 -18.40 7.46 -3.54
N TYR A 78 -18.69 7.58 -4.84
CA TYR A 78 -20.02 7.99 -5.33
C TYR A 78 -20.62 6.84 -6.13
N ALA A 79 -21.49 6.03 -5.52
CA ALA A 79 -22.27 5.04 -6.24
C ALA A 79 -23.77 5.31 -6.07
N TRP A 80 -24.43 5.63 -7.18
CA TRP A 80 -25.90 5.70 -7.33
C TRP A 80 -26.28 4.92 -8.61
N GLY A 81 -25.94 3.64 -8.69
CA GLY A 81 -26.22 2.83 -9.88
C GLY A 81 -25.88 1.34 -9.75
N SER A 82 -26.54 0.50 -10.56
CA SER A 82 -26.41 -0.97 -10.56
C SER A 82 -25.28 -1.53 -11.44
N ALA A 83 -24.42 -0.68 -12.00
CA ALA A 83 -23.26 -1.09 -12.80
C ALA A 83 -22.05 -0.22 -12.42
N TYR A 84 -21.00 -0.85 -11.87
CA TYR A 84 -19.82 -0.18 -11.35
C TYR A 84 -18.74 -0.06 -12.44
N PRO A 85 -18.39 1.14 -12.93
CA PRO A 85 -17.15 1.33 -13.67
C PRO A 85 -15.94 0.97 -12.78
N THR A 86 -14.94 0.32 -13.36
CA THR A 86 -13.73 -0.17 -12.66
C THR A 86 -12.98 0.94 -11.90
N GLN A 87 -13.19 2.20 -12.30
CA GLN A 87 -12.66 3.41 -11.66
C GLN A 87 -13.31 3.75 -10.30
N GLN A 88 -14.36 3.07 -9.85
CA GLN A 88 -15.01 3.33 -8.54
C GLN A 88 -14.45 2.47 -7.40
N PHE A 89 -13.49 1.60 -7.67
CA PHE A 89 -12.92 0.67 -6.69
C PHE A 89 -11.59 1.11 -6.09
N TYR A 90 -11.13 2.34 -6.31
CA TYR A 90 -9.85 2.79 -5.75
C TYR A 90 -9.87 2.72 -4.21
N THR A 91 -9.21 1.73 -3.60
CA THR A 91 -8.92 1.70 -2.17
C THR A 91 -7.73 2.60 -1.85
N GLY A 92 -7.71 3.19 -0.66
CA GLY A 92 -6.59 4.01 -0.22
C GLY A 92 -6.47 5.31 -1.02
N ILE A 93 -5.29 5.55 -1.59
CA ILE A 93 -4.96 6.77 -2.35
C ILE A 93 -5.22 6.48 -3.84
N PRO A 94 -6.18 7.16 -4.50
CA PRO A 94 -6.51 6.95 -5.91
C PRO A 94 -5.28 6.92 -6.82
N GLY A 95 -5.18 5.87 -7.63
CA GLY A 95 -4.05 5.65 -8.53
C GLY A 95 -2.77 5.16 -7.83
N ALA A 96 -2.50 5.56 -6.59
CA ALA A 96 -1.29 5.19 -5.84
C ALA A 96 -1.41 3.86 -5.08
N MET A 97 -2.63 3.38 -4.82
CA MET A 97 -2.91 2.08 -4.23
C MET A 97 -3.82 1.24 -5.15
N PHE A 98 -3.66 -0.08 -5.12
CA PHE A 98 -4.54 -1.01 -5.82
C PHE A 98 -5.82 -1.28 -5.02
N PRO A 99 -6.98 -1.42 -5.70
CA PRO A 99 -8.27 -1.85 -5.11
C PRO A 99 -8.19 -3.15 -4.31
N THR A 100 -8.75 -3.15 -3.09
CA THR A 100 -9.19 -4.36 -2.40
C THR A 100 -10.72 -4.41 -2.36
N LEU A 101 -11.29 -5.46 -2.96
CA LEU A 101 -12.74 -5.57 -3.17
C LEU A 101 -13.49 -6.27 -2.03
N GLY A 102 -12.77 -6.84 -1.06
CA GLY A 102 -13.38 -7.55 0.07
C GLY A 102 -12.37 -8.44 0.78
N GLY A 103 -12.83 -9.11 1.83
CA GLY A 103 -12.01 -9.98 2.68
C GLY A 103 -12.18 -9.68 4.17
N GLU A 104 -11.69 -10.58 5.00
CA GLU A 104 -11.73 -10.49 6.46
C GLU A 104 -10.51 -11.17 7.09
N ASN A 105 -10.19 -10.84 8.34
CA ASN A 105 -9.09 -11.42 9.11
C ASN A 105 -9.54 -12.14 10.40
N GLY A 106 -10.79 -12.57 10.43
CA GLY A 106 -11.51 -13.27 11.49
C GLY A 106 -12.29 -12.35 12.41
N LEU A 107 -11.99 -11.05 12.39
CA LEU A 107 -12.56 -10.05 13.30
C LEU A 107 -13.01 -8.79 12.58
N TYR A 108 -12.25 -8.35 11.58
CA TYR A 108 -12.52 -7.13 10.81
C TYR A 108 -12.75 -7.47 9.34
N TRP A 109 -13.40 -6.53 8.66
CA TRP A 109 -13.75 -6.62 7.24
C TRP A 109 -13.06 -5.52 6.46
N VAL A 110 -12.69 -5.83 5.22
CA VAL A 110 -12.26 -4.81 4.26
C VAL A 110 -13.40 -3.83 4.01
N ILE A 111 -13.09 -2.54 4.09
CA ILE A 111 -14.00 -1.46 3.72
C ILE A 111 -13.49 -0.92 2.38
N GLN A 112 -14.24 -1.16 1.30
CA GLN A 112 -13.85 -0.68 -0.02
C GLN A 112 -13.68 0.84 -0.02
N GLY A 113 -12.66 1.31 -0.72
CA GLY A 113 -12.29 2.72 -0.75
C GLY A 113 -11.50 3.20 0.46
N MET A 114 -11.59 2.59 1.64
CA MET A 114 -11.13 3.21 2.88
C MET A 114 -10.02 2.42 3.59
N TRP A 115 -9.23 3.11 4.42
CA TRP A 115 -8.38 2.44 5.40
C TRP A 115 -9.22 1.50 6.28
N ASN A 116 -8.73 0.29 6.52
CA ASN A 116 -9.38 -0.64 7.43
C ASN A 116 -8.37 -1.58 8.14
N PRO A 117 -8.79 -2.27 9.23
CA PRO A 117 -7.88 -3.12 10.00
C PRO A 117 -7.51 -4.47 9.38
N VAL A 118 -7.89 -4.74 8.12
CA VAL A 118 -7.53 -5.96 7.40
C VAL A 118 -6.30 -5.71 6.53
N ASP A 119 -6.33 -4.67 5.69
CA ASP A 119 -5.28 -4.40 4.69
C ASP A 119 -4.80 -2.94 4.65
N GLY A 120 -5.25 -2.11 5.60
CA GLY A 120 -4.84 -0.72 5.71
C GLY A 120 -5.31 0.10 4.51
N LEU A 121 -4.39 0.85 3.89
CA LEU A 121 -4.64 1.58 2.64
C LEU A 121 -4.66 0.68 1.39
N GLY A 122 -4.42 -0.63 1.55
CA GLY A 122 -4.30 -1.60 0.45
C GLY A 122 -2.86 -1.77 -0.03
N GLN A 123 -2.72 -2.33 -1.24
CA GLN A 123 -1.41 -2.60 -1.84
C GLN A 123 -0.87 -1.40 -2.63
N ILE A 124 0.43 -1.12 -2.48
CA ILE A 124 1.12 -0.09 -3.27
C ILE A 124 1.00 -0.37 -4.77
N ASN A 125 0.54 0.62 -5.53
CA ASN A 125 0.78 0.70 -6.97
C ASN A 125 2.09 1.48 -7.18
N THR A 126 3.18 0.78 -7.51
CA THR A 126 4.53 1.37 -7.61
C THR A 126 4.60 2.55 -8.56
N TYR A 127 4.02 2.43 -9.75
CA TYR A 127 3.98 3.52 -10.72
C TYR A 127 3.12 4.69 -10.22
N GLY A 128 1.93 4.39 -9.70
CA GLY A 128 1.00 5.41 -9.25
C GLY A 128 1.51 6.20 -8.04
N LEU A 129 2.07 5.52 -7.05
CA LEU A 129 2.64 6.16 -5.86
C LEU A 129 3.88 6.98 -6.22
N ALA A 130 4.69 6.52 -7.17
CA ALA A 130 5.81 7.32 -7.68
C ALA A 130 5.35 8.64 -8.32
N GLN A 131 4.30 8.59 -9.15
CA GLN A 131 3.71 9.80 -9.74
C GLN A 131 3.15 10.73 -8.66
N ALA A 132 2.37 10.19 -7.72
CA ALA A 132 1.79 10.96 -6.62
C ALA A 132 2.86 11.69 -5.80
N LEU A 133 3.92 10.99 -5.38
CA LEU A 133 5.03 11.58 -4.62
C LEU A 133 5.83 12.60 -5.42
N SER A 134 5.99 12.42 -6.73
CA SER A 134 6.68 13.39 -7.59
C SER A 134 5.91 14.69 -7.81
N GLY A 135 4.57 14.61 -7.84
CA GLY A 135 3.68 15.76 -8.05
C GLY A 135 3.29 16.49 -6.78
N PHE A 136 3.50 15.90 -5.60
CA PHE A 136 3.06 16.47 -4.33
C PHE A 136 4.01 17.61 -3.88
N PRO A 137 3.48 18.75 -3.39
CA PRO A 137 4.30 19.88 -2.97
C PRO A 137 5.29 19.48 -1.88
N GLN A 138 6.59 19.63 -2.17
CA GLN A 138 7.68 19.27 -1.25
C GLN A 138 7.63 20.04 0.08
N SER A 139 6.94 21.19 0.12
CA SER A 139 6.71 21.98 1.33
C SER A 139 5.72 21.36 2.33
N ILE A 140 4.90 20.41 1.88
CA ILE A 140 3.87 19.71 2.69
C ILE A 140 4.40 18.34 3.14
N ILE A 141 5.40 17.82 2.44
CA ILE A 141 5.99 16.52 2.72
C ILE A 141 6.94 16.62 3.92
N ILE A 142 6.71 15.74 4.88
CA ILE A 142 7.64 15.54 5.99
C ILE A 142 8.80 14.69 5.45
N SER A 143 9.80 15.33 4.83
CA SER A 143 11.07 14.66 4.55
C SER A 143 11.80 14.46 5.89
N GLN A 144 11.68 13.27 6.47
CA GLN A 144 12.43 12.89 7.67
C GLN A 144 13.89 12.62 7.29
N ILE A 145 14.63 13.67 6.93
CA ILE A 145 16.09 13.73 7.11
C ILE A 145 16.39 15.10 7.72
N GLN A 146 16.05 15.27 8.99
CA GLN A 146 16.81 16.13 9.90
C GLN A 146 17.51 15.21 10.90
N ILE A 147 18.56 14.54 10.43
CA ILE A 147 19.58 13.98 11.30
C ILE A 147 20.72 14.98 11.20
N GLY A 148 20.93 15.74 12.28
CA GLY A 148 22.14 16.53 12.47
C GLY A 148 23.36 15.65 12.68
#